data_AF-A0A8T7CS57-F1
#
_entry.id   AF-A0A8T7CS57-F1
#
_cell.length_a   1.000
_cell.length_b   1.000
_cell.length_c   1.000
_cell.angle_alpha   90.00
_cell.angle_beta   90.00
_cell.angle_gamma   90.00
#
_symmetry.space_group_name_H-M   'P 1'
#
loop_
_entity.id
_entity.type
_entity.pdbx_description
1 polymer ?
#
loop_
_entity_poly.entity_id
_entity_poly.type
_entity_poly.pdbx_seq_one_letter_code
_entity_poly.pdbx_strand_id
1 'polypeptide(L)'
;MSHKIINVLFGARWLLFLSSFLLFYITACNTGEPDNNSASDDWAAVALPDLSQQPVELRVASVVNPRFKQLSDVQISNILSRSQQMVKQHFAIDIVFSDVDTLSIKELFGALSNELIDARRDEVVDIDIIDKQLREEMQQSVFKTLKNYAGNKDNVIDFAQPYLLYAEKKPRDFIELSYALVDTLIARLRYWHTELAEDGRPVLLDDSFNQWVWWDSLGYSELPYDIVITNQLVASAEKYAMDVHSSVRGGITAGTTTYNKNTPLSSYAYIMVYPMLNDSELLTRLRQDETYSDEQIVNYSAALLTHEIGHLLLHLGHPFGQKYCIMSPTVMLNYRHWYDQLDAERCAVGSNSDMMPGAVNIDYNRRW
;
A
#
# COMPACT_ATOMS: atom_id res chain seq x y z
N MET A 1 -59.42 40.76 14.29
CA MET A 1 -60.49 41.17 15.24
C MET A 1 -60.27 40.44 16.58
N SER A 2 -60.93 40.90 17.64
CA SER A 2 -60.85 40.46 19.06
C SER A 2 -60.49 38.98 19.28
N HIS A 3 -59.45 38.66 20.05
CA HIS A 3 -59.34 38.73 21.52
C HIS A 3 -60.28 37.80 22.30
N LYS A 4 -59.68 36.92 23.12
CA LYS A 4 -60.02 36.78 24.55
C LYS A 4 -58.78 36.36 25.35
N ILE A 5 -58.64 36.90 26.56
CA ILE A 5 -57.54 36.69 27.51
C ILE A 5 -58.17 36.48 28.89
N ILE A 6 -57.70 35.52 29.68
CA ILE A 6 -57.82 35.49 31.16
C ILE A 6 -56.51 34.93 31.74
N ASN A 7 -56.02 35.51 32.86
CA ASN A 7 -54.78 35.16 33.56
C ASN A 7 -55.04 34.71 35.03
N VAL A 8 -54.32 33.68 35.50
CA VAL A 8 -53.96 33.33 36.91
C VAL A 8 -52.69 32.46 36.82
N LEU A 9 -51.48 32.70 37.35
CA LEU A 9 -50.86 33.67 38.30
C LEU A 9 -50.83 33.27 39.80
N PHE A 10 -49.77 33.72 40.51
CA PHE A 10 -49.22 33.25 41.81
C PHE A 10 -48.54 31.86 41.78
N GLY A 11 -47.39 31.59 42.41
CA GLY A 11 -46.34 32.42 43.07
C GLY A 11 -45.13 31.49 43.39
N ALA A 12 -43.85 31.85 43.16
CA ALA A 12 -42.96 32.67 44.00
C ALA A 12 -42.85 32.21 45.49
N ARG A 13 -41.68 32.09 46.17
CA ARG A 13 -40.21 32.15 45.87
C ARG A 13 -39.46 31.79 47.21
N TRP A 14 -38.10 31.75 47.26
CA TRP A 14 -37.21 31.60 48.46
C TRP A 14 -37.04 30.14 49.01
N LEU A 15 -35.91 29.67 49.60
CA LEU A 15 -34.55 30.23 49.81
C LEU A 15 -33.40 29.17 49.83
N LEU A 16 -32.15 29.66 49.85
CA LEU A 16 -30.83 29.02 49.98
C LEU A 16 -30.53 28.25 51.28
N PHE A 17 -29.63 27.25 51.18
CA PHE A 17 -28.49 26.93 52.09
C PHE A 17 -27.44 26.20 51.20
N LEU A 18 -26.15 26.57 51.08
CA LEU A 18 -25.01 26.39 52.01
C LEU A 18 -24.85 24.96 52.58
N SER A 19 -23.66 24.34 52.67
CA SER A 19 -22.33 24.63 52.07
C SER A 19 -21.32 23.52 52.46
N SER A 20 -20.31 23.26 51.61
CA SER A 20 -19.02 22.63 51.95
C SER A 20 -18.98 21.17 52.44
N PHE A 21 -18.14 20.33 51.81
CA PHE A 21 -17.01 19.69 52.48
C PHE A 21 -15.93 19.28 51.46
N LEU A 22 -14.68 19.06 51.93
CA LEU A 22 -13.49 18.83 51.11
C LEU A 22 -12.55 17.82 51.81
N LEU A 23 -11.67 17.18 51.01
CA LEU A 23 -10.42 16.47 51.38
C LEU A 23 -10.46 15.00 51.92
N PHE A 24 -9.42 14.27 51.50
CA PHE A 24 -8.92 12.93 51.91
C PHE A 24 -9.85 11.72 51.63
N TYR A 25 -9.37 10.62 51.04
CA TYR A 25 -8.14 9.87 51.37
C TYR A 25 -7.10 9.68 50.23
N ILE A 26 -5.89 9.27 50.63
CA ILE A 26 -4.72 8.92 49.81
C ILE A 26 -4.09 7.60 50.35
N THR A 27 -3.27 6.92 49.53
CA THR A 27 -2.34 5.79 49.82
C THR A 27 -2.89 4.42 50.24
N ALA A 28 -2.78 3.46 49.29
CA ALA A 28 -1.80 2.36 49.33
C ALA A 28 -1.49 1.97 47.86
N CYS A 29 -0.27 2.15 47.33
CA CYS A 29 0.90 1.27 47.45
C CYS A 29 0.65 -0.14 46.87
N ASN A 30 1.03 -0.39 45.61
CA ASN A 30 2.34 -0.93 45.17
C ASN A 30 2.44 -2.46 45.44
N THR A 31 2.58 -3.35 44.44
CA THR A 31 3.70 -3.44 43.47
C THR A 31 3.29 -3.82 42.04
N GLY A 32 3.93 -3.23 41.01
CA GLY A 32 3.80 -3.69 39.62
C GLY A 32 4.12 -2.69 38.50
N GLU A 33 5.34 -2.17 38.43
CA GLU A 33 5.90 -1.57 37.20
C GLU A 33 6.78 -2.64 36.48
N PRO A 34 7.11 -2.49 35.17
CA PRO A 34 6.20 -2.13 34.08
C PRO A 34 6.47 -2.96 32.80
N ASP A 35 5.45 -3.61 32.21
CA ASP A 35 5.60 -4.27 30.89
C ASP A 35 5.56 -3.27 29.71
N ASN A 36 6.61 -2.44 29.65
CA ASN A 36 7.06 -1.75 28.44
C ASN A 36 8.46 -2.30 28.09
N ASN A 37 8.70 -2.56 26.80
CA ASN A 37 9.95 -3.09 26.20
C ASN A 37 10.10 -4.63 26.18
N SER A 38 9.22 -5.31 25.45
CA SER A 38 9.47 -6.67 24.94
C SER A 38 9.09 -6.89 23.46
N ALA A 39 8.45 -5.89 22.82
CA ALA A 39 8.00 -5.92 21.42
C ALA A 39 8.81 -5.02 20.47
N SER A 40 9.88 -4.37 20.97
CA SER A 40 10.74 -3.44 20.22
C SER A 40 11.90 -4.10 19.50
N ASP A 41 12.45 -5.18 20.06
CA ASP A 41 13.80 -5.66 19.70
C ASP A 41 13.80 -6.62 18.50
N ASP A 42 12.62 -7.11 18.14
CA ASP A 42 12.39 -8.04 17.02
C ASP A 42 12.29 -7.31 15.68
N TRP A 43 11.79 -6.07 15.68
CA TRP A 43 11.65 -5.26 14.48
C TRP A 43 12.96 -4.53 14.16
N ALA A 44 13.31 -4.49 12.88
CA ALA A 44 14.49 -3.79 12.36
C ALA A 44 14.22 -3.24 10.97
N ALA A 45 14.98 -2.22 10.56
CA ALA A 45 14.96 -1.72 9.20
C ALA A 45 16.05 -2.39 8.35
N VAL A 46 15.78 -2.62 7.07
CA VAL A 46 16.80 -2.92 6.04
C VAL A 46 17.79 -1.76 5.96
N ALA A 47 19.08 -2.08 5.84
CA ALA A 47 20.12 -1.07 5.63
C ALA A 47 20.15 -0.60 4.17
N LEU A 48 20.33 0.70 3.95
CA LEU A 48 20.47 1.28 2.60
C LEU A 48 21.62 0.59 1.82
N PRO A 49 21.38 0.07 0.60
CA PRO A 49 22.40 -0.66 -0.16
C PRO A 49 23.66 0.15 -0.51
N ASP A 50 24.80 -0.55 -0.60
CA ASP A 50 26.05 0.00 -1.14
C ASP A 50 26.04 -0.09 -2.68
N LEU A 51 25.79 1.04 -3.33
CA LEU A 51 25.76 1.18 -4.79
C LEU A 51 27.12 1.60 -5.40
N SER A 52 28.23 1.43 -4.68
CA SER A 52 29.58 1.79 -5.13
C SER A 52 30.11 0.88 -6.25
N GLN A 53 29.60 -0.36 -6.35
CA GLN A 53 29.87 -1.26 -7.47
C GLN A 53 28.72 -1.16 -8.49
N GLN A 54 29.05 -0.95 -9.76
CA GLN A 54 28.06 -0.88 -10.84
C GLN A 54 28.57 -1.64 -12.09
N PRO A 55 27.67 -2.24 -12.90
CA PRO A 55 26.22 -2.25 -12.72
C PRO A 55 25.76 -3.12 -11.54
N VAL A 56 24.64 -2.75 -10.92
CA VAL A 56 24.00 -3.59 -9.90
C VAL A 56 23.28 -4.75 -10.58
N GLU A 57 23.59 -5.98 -10.18
CA GLU A 57 22.91 -7.18 -10.68
C GLU A 57 21.61 -7.44 -9.92
N LEU A 58 20.52 -7.67 -10.64
CA LEU A 58 19.19 -7.96 -10.11
C LEU A 58 18.66 -9.28 -10.69
N ARG A 59 18.42 -10.27 -9.84
CA ARG A 59 17.90 -11.59 -10.22
C ARG A 59 16.38 -11.51 -10.39
N VAL A 60 15.86 -12.03 -11.51
CA VAL A 60 14.46 -11.84 -11.91
C VAL A 60 13.69 -13.16 -12.03
N ALA A 61 12.50 -13.21 -11.43
CA ALA A 61 11.50 -14.24 -11.71
C ALA A 61 10.24 -13.68 -12.40
N SER A 62 9.73 -14.44 -13.37
CA SER A 62 8.39 -14.29 -13.93
C SER A 62 7.45 -15.28 -13.24
N VAL A 63 6.46 -14.78 -12.50
CA VAL A 63 5.55 -15.59 -11.68
C VAL A 63 4.17 -15.62 -12.30
N VAL A 64 3.79 -16.78 -12.82
CA VAL A 64 2.60 -16.98 -13.65
C VAL A 64 1.46 -17.61 -12.84
N ASN A 65 0.32 -16.93 -12.78
CA ASN A 65 -0.97 -17.56 -12.58
C ASN A 65 -1.61 -17.87 -13.96
N PRO A 66 -1.84 -19.15 -14.31
CA PRO A 66 -2.40 -19.53 -15.62
C PRO A 66 -3.88 -19.16 -15.80
N ARG A 67 -4.57 -18.62 -14.79
CA ARG A 67 -5.96 -18.14 -14.88
C ARG A 67 -6.13 -16.79 -15.61
N PHE A 68 -5.04 -16.04 -15.77
CA PHE A 68 -5.06 -14.67 -16.27
C PHE A 68 -4.18 -14.53 -17.51
N LYS A 69 -4.44 -13.50 -18.32
CA LYS A 69 -3.55 -13.08 -19.42
C LYS A 69 -2.10 -12.99 -18.95
N GLN A 70 -1.16 -13.35 -19.82
CA GLN A 70 0.28 -13.44 -19.53
C GLN A 70 1.07 -12.47 -20.42
N LEU A 71 2.24 -12.04 -19.94
CA LEU A 71 3.24 -11.44 -20.80
C LEU A 71 3.91 -12.53 -21.63
N SER A 72 4.26 -12.21 -22.87
CA SER A 72 5.24 -12.97 -23.65
C SER A 72 6.67 -12.67 -23.20
N ASP A 73 7.60 -13.61 -23.44
CA ASP A 73 9.03 -13.45 -23.15
C ASP A 73 9.60 -12.17 -23.78
N VAL A 74 9.10 -11.80 -24.97
CA VAL A 74 9.47 -10.56 -25.67
C VAL A 74 8.99 -9.31 -24.91
N GLN A 75 7.77 -9.32 -24.37
CA GLN A 75 7.30 -8.22 -23.51
C GLN A 75 8.10 -8.16 -22.20
N ILE A 76 8.40 -9.29 -21.55
CA ILE A 76 9.23 -9.34 -20.33
C ILE A 76 10.63 -8.76 -20.61
N SER A 77 11.29 -9.22 -21.67
CA SER A 77 12.62 -8.73 -22.08
C SER A 77 12.59 -7.23 -22.39
N ASN A 78 11.57 -6.74 -23.09
CA ASN A 78 11.39 -5.32 -23.37
C ASN A 78 11.11 -4.50 -22.09
N ILE A 79 10.35 -5.04 -21.12
CA ILE A 79 10.09 -4.39 -19.83
C ILE A 79 11.40 -4.22 -19.05
N LEU A 80 12.22 -5.27 -18.96
CA LEU A 80 13.52 -5.23 -18.28
C LEU A 80 14.47 -4.25 -19.00
N SER A 81 14.60 -4.35 -20.32
CA SER A 81 15.43 -3.42 -21.12
C SER A 81 14.99 -1.96 -20.97
N ARG A 82 13.68 -1.68 -20.94
CA ARG A 82 13.15 -0.33 -20.73
C ARG A 82 13.35 0.15 -19.30
N SER A 83 13.22 -0.75 -18.31
CA SER A 83 13.47 -0.43 -16.89
C SER A 83 14.94 -0.08 -16.65
N GLN A 84 15.88 -0.79 -17.25
CA GLN A 84 17.31 -0.46 -17.20
C GLN A 84 17.59 0.97 -17.69
N GLN A 85 16.97 1.39 -18.79
CA GLN A 85 17.07 2.77 -19.30
C GLN A 85 16.45 3.78 -18.33
N MET A 86 15.27 3.48 -17.78
CA MET A 86 14.54 4.40 -16.91
C MET A 86 15.19 4.53 -15.52
N VAL A 87 15.76 3.47 -14.95
CA VAL A 87 16.59 3.49 -13.74
C VAL A 87 17.82 4.38 -13.96
N LYS A 88 18.51 4.24 -15.10
CA LYS A 88 19.63 5.11 -15.43
C LYS A 88 19.20 6.57 -15.65
N GLN A 89 18.05 6.80 -16.26
CA GLN A 89 17.50 8.13 -16.53
C GLN A 89 17.07 8.86 -15.24
N HIS A 90 16.35 8.19 -14.32
CA HIS A 90 15.76 8.81 -13.13
C HIS A 90 16.67 8.80 -11.90
N PHE A 91 17.54 7.78 -11.76
CA PHE A 91 18.37 7.59 -10.57
C PHE A 91 19.88 7.63 -10.83
N ALA A 92 20.32 7.75 -12.09
CA ALA A 92 21.72 7.72 -12.53
C ALA A 92 22.49 6.41 -12.26
N ILE A 93 21.83 5.36 -11.74
CA ILE A 93 22.41 4.03 -11.46
C ILE A 93 22.43 3.18 -12.74
N ASP A 94 23.55 2.49 -13.01
CA ASP A 94 23.58 1.38 -13.98
C ASP A 94 23.15 0.08 -13.29
N ILE A 95 22.22 -0.65 -13.90
CA ILE A 95 21.77 -1.98 -13.45
C ILE A 95 21.90 -3.00 -14.59
N VAL A 96 21.92 -4.29 -14.26
CA VAL A 96 21.72 -5.41 -15.18
C VAL A 96 20.79 -6.43 -14.54
N PHE A 97 20.00 -7.10 -15.37
CA PHE A 97 19.12 -8.20 -14.94
C PHE A 97 19.74 -9.55 -15.29
N SER A 98 19.46 -10.57 -14.48
CA SER A 98 19.78 -11.96 -14.81
C SER A 98 18.95 -12.46 -16.00
N ASP A 99 19.24 -13.69 -16.46
CA ASP A 99 18.23 -14.49 -17.16
C ASP A 99 16.97 -14.63 -16.28
N VAL A 100 15.79 -14.74 -16.90
CA VAL A 100 14.50 -14.74 -16.20
C VAL A 100 14.02 -16.17 -15.95
N ASP A 101 14.01 -16.59 -14.69
CA ASP A 101 13.37 -17.85 -14.29
C ASP A 101 11.85 -17.71 -14.34
N THR A 102 11.14 -18.75 -14.78
CA THR A 102 9.68 -18.78 -14.80
C THR A 102 9.14 -19.77 -13.77
N LEU A 103 8.29 -19.26 -12.87
CA LEU A 103 7.68 -20.02 -11.78
C LEU A 103 6.16 -19.98 -11.89
N SER A 104 5.47 -21.03 -11.45
CA SER A 104 4.04 -20.90 -11.16
C SER A 104 3.80 -20.20 -9.83
N ILE A 105 2.68 -19.47 -9.73
CA ILE A 105 2.23 -18.85 -8.48
C ILE A 105 2.16 -19.84 -7.30
N LYS A 106 1.91 -21.13 -7.57
CA LYS A 106 1.83 -22.20 -6.58
C LYS A 106 3.20 -22.62 -6.02
N GLU A 107 4.24 -22.64 -6.85
CA GLU A 107 5.59 -22.98 -6.40
C GLU A 107 6.16 -21.87 -5.52
N LEU A 108 5.91 -20.61 -5.87
CA LEU A 108 6.29 -19.45 -5.08
C LEU A 108 5.63 -19.47 -3.68
N PHE A 109 4.31 -19.59 -3.62
CA PHE A 109 3.59 -19.55 -2.34
C PHE A 109 3.75 -20.84 -1.52
N GLY A 110 4.07 -21.96 -2.17
CA GLY A 110 4.42 -23.22 -1.50
C GLY A 110 5.74 -23.18 -0.72
N ALA A 111 6.53 -22.11 -0.82
CA ALA A 111 7.74 -21.88 -0.04
C ALA A 111 7.49 -21.17 1.32
N LEU A 112 6.28 -20.66 1.57
CA LEU A 112 5.91 -20.04 2.86
C LEU A 112 5.76 -21.12 3.95
N SER A 113 6.29 -20.86 5.15
CA SER A 113 6.17 -21.76 6.30
C SER A 113 4.80 -21.66 6.97
N ASN A 114 4.33 -22.74 7.59
CA ASN A 114 3.07 -22.71 8.35
C ASN A 114 3.17 -21.76 9.54
N GLU A 115 4.35 -21.71 10.16
CA GLU A 115 4.69 -20.84 11.28
C GLU A 115 4.52 -19.35 10.94
N LEU A 116 4.97 -18.94 9.74
CA LEU A 116 4.81 -17.58 9.24
C LEU A 116 3.35 -17.27 8.84
N ILE A 117 2.69 -18.24 8.20
CA ILE A 117 1.28 -18.13 7.85
C ILE A 117 0.43 -17.95 9.12
N ASP A 118 0.62 -18.77 10.15
CA ASP A 118 -0.12 -18.64 11.40
C ASP A 118 0.27 -17.39 12.21
N ALA A 119 1.52 -16.92 12.12
CA ALA A 119 1.94 -15.68 12.77
C ALA A 119 1.31 -14.40 12.17
N ARG A 120 0.95 -14.42 10.87
CA ARG A 120 0.38 -13.26 10.16
C ARG A 120 -1.07 -13.44 9.69
N ARG A 121 -1.68 -14.60 9.92
CA ARG A 121 -3.07 -14.94 9.52
C ARG A 121 -4.08 -13.85 9.92
N ASP A 122 -3.94 -13.34 11.14
CA ASP A 122 -4.84 -12.33 11.72
C ASP A 122 -4.60 -10.91 11.20
N GLU A 123 -3.60 -10.67 10.33
CA GLU A 123 -3.41 -9.39 9.62
C GLU A 123 -4.35 -9.25 8.42
N VAL A 124 -4.75 -10.36 7.80
CA VAL A 124 -5.63 -10.40 6.61
C VAL A 124 -7.09 -10.15 7.01
N VAL A 125 -7.82 -9.38 6.20
CA VAL A 125 -9.25 -9.10 6.40
C VAL A 125 -10.11 -9.89 5.42
N ASP A 126 -10.94 -10.79 5.95
CA ASP A 126 -12.09 -11.33 5.22
C ASP A 126 -13.17 -10.23 5.08
N ILE A 127 -13.56 -9.96 3.83
CA ILE A 127 -14.48 -8.88 3.46
C ILE A 127 -15.95 -9.16 3.76
N ASP A 128 -16.33 -10.45 3.85
CA ASP A 128 -17.72 -10.84 4.08
C ASP A 128 -18.09 -10.74 5.58
N ILE A 129 -17.11 -10.64 6.47
CA ILE A 129 -17.29 -10.53 7.94
C ILE A 129 -16.92 -9.16 8.53
N ILE A 130 -16.73 -8.12 7.72
CA ILE A 130 -16.38 -6.77 8.23
C ILE A 130 -17.52 -6.17 9.05
N ASP A 131 -17.38 -6.26 10.37
CA ASP A 131 -18.25 -5.66 11.36
C ASP A 131 -17.75 -4.26 11.80
N LYS A 132 -18.34 -3.70 12.87
CA LYS A 132 -17.94 -2.39 13.39
C LYS A 132 -16.55 -2.41 14.02
N GLN A 133 -16.15 -3.48 14.72
CA GLN A 133 -14.85 -3.57 15.36
C GLN A 133 -13.75 -3.76 14.31
N LEU A 134 -13.94 -4.69 13.37
CA LEU A 134 -12.98 -4.97 12.30
C LEU A 134 -12.74 -3.73 11.41
N ARG A 135 -13.79 -2.97 11.08
CA ARG A 135 -13.65 -1.68 10.37
C ARG A 135 -12.85 -0.64 11.18
N GLU A 136 -12.95 -0.63 12.51
CA GLU A 136 -12.20 0.28 13.38
C GLU A 136 -10.72 -0.15 13.47
N GLU A 137 -10.43 -1.47 13.57
CA GLU A 137 -9.07 -2.01 13.50
C GLU A 137 -8.38 -1.66 12.17
N MET A 138 -9.10 -1.79 11.04
CA MET A 138 -8.64 -1.32 9.72
C MET A 138 -8.36 0.20 9.70
N GLN A 139 -9.21 1.02 10.33
CA GLN A 139 -8.97 2.46 10.39
C GLN A 139 -7.72 2.79 11.20
N GLN A 140 -7.49 2.10 12.32
CA GLN A 140 -6.31 2.32 13.15
C GLN A 140 -5.02 1.89 12.43
N SER A 141 -5.08 0.83 11.62
CA SER A 141 -4.02 0.43 10.68
C SER A 141 -3.70 1.53 9.67
N VAL A 142 -4.68 1.98 8.88
CA VAL A 142 -4.48 3.05 7.87
C VAL A 142 -4.01 4.36 8.52
N PHE A 143 -4.51 4.69 9.72
CA PHE A 143 -4.02 5.84 10.49
C PHE A 143 -2.58 5.68 11.00
N LYS A 144 -2.12 4.44 11.27
CA LYS A 144 -0.70 4.15 11.55
C LYS A 144 0.15 4.42 10.31
N THR A 145 -0.23 3.89 9.14
CA THR A 145 0.48 4.13 7.87
C THR A 145 0.57 5.62 7.53
N LEU A 146 -0.55 6.34 7.65
CA LEU A 146 -0.62 7.78 7.34
C LEU A 146 0.38 8.63 8.13
N LYS A 147 0.75 8.26 9.37
CA LYS A 147 1.71 9.00 10.18
C LYS A 147 3.09 9.10 9.54
N ASN A 148 3.48 8.12 8.71
CA ASN A 148 4.75 8.16 7.97
C ASN A 148 4.80 9.38 7.03
N TYR A 149 3.65 9.83 6.53
CA TYR A 149 3.51 11.00 5.66
C TYR A 149 3.14 12.29 6.40
N ALA A 150 3.37 12.39 7.73
CA ALA A 150 3.03 13.58 8.51
C ALA A 150 3.69 14.87 8.00
N GLY A 151 4.88 14.79 7.40
CA GLY A 151 5.56 15.92 6.75
C GLY A 151 4.93 16.37 5.43
N ASN A 152 4.13 15.51 4.78
CA ASN A 152 3.54 15.72 3.44
C ASN A 152 1.99 15.71 3.49
N LYS A 153 1.42 15.89 4.68
CA LYS A 153 0.01 15.61 5.05
C LYS A 153 -1.05 16.21 4.10
N ASP A 154 -0.92 17.47 3.72
CA ASP A 154 -1.94 18.12 2.89
C ASP A 154 -1.94 17.60 1.44
N ASN A 155 -0.77 17.31 0.84
CA ASN A 155 -0.68 16.70 -0.49
C ASN A 155 -1.22 15.26 -0.51
N VAL A 156 -1.06 14.51 0.58
CA VAL A 156 -1.65 13.17 0.74
C VAL A 156 -3.18 13.24 0.74
N ILE A 157 -3.77 14.20 1.47
CA ILE A 157 -5.21 14.42 1.47
C ILE A 157 -5.67 14.84 0.06
N ASP A 158 -4.99 15.79 -0.60
CA ASP A 158 -5.36 16.26 -1.94
C ASP A 158 -5.14 15.23 -3.06
N PHE A 159 -4.18 14.30 -2.91
CA PHE A 159 -4.04 13.14 -3.80
C PHE A 159 -5.23 12.19 -3.68
N ALA A 160 -5.66 11.88 -2.44
CA ALA A 160 -6.78 10.96 -2.21
C ALA A 160 -8.15 11.58 -2.54
N GLN A 161 -8.33 12.88 -2.29
CA GLN A 161 -9.63 13.56 -2.24
C GLN A 161 -10.54 13.29 -3.44
N PRO A 162 -10.09 13.40 -4.72
CA PRO A 162 -10.98 13.24 -5.87
C PRO A 162 -11.53 11.81 -6.02
N TYR A 163 -10.95 10.86 -5.30
CA TYR A 163 -11.19 9.43 -5.45
C TYR A 163 -11.88 8.80 -4.23
N LEU A 164 -12.09 9.54 -3.13
CA LEU A 164 -12.85 9.06 -1.98
C LEU A 164 -14.32 8.81 -2.35
N LEU A 165 -14.99 7.89 -1.63
CA LEU A 165 -16.42 7.60 -1.79
C LEU A 165 -17.32 8.83 -1.62
N TYR A 166 -16.87 9.81 -0.83
CA TYR A 166 -17.54 11.09 -0.56
C TYR A 166 -16.62 12.28 -0.89
N ALA A 167 -16.15 12.35 -2.14
CA ALA A 167 -15.21 13.35 -2.63
C ALA A 167 -15.67 14.82 -2.49
N GLU A 168 -16.94 15.07 -2.14
CA GLU A 168 -17.44 16.41 -1.81
C GLU A 168 -17.08 16.88 -0.39
N LYS A 169 -16.60 15.97 0.48
CA LYS A 169 -16.17 16.26 1.86
C LYS A 169 -14.65 16.07 1.96
N LYS A 170 -13.88 17.16 2.10
CA LYS A 170 -12.42 17.07 2.31
C LYS A 170 -12.09 16.75 3.77
N PRO A 171 -11.37 15.65 4.08
CA PRO A 171 -10.82 15.39 5.41
C PRO A 171 -9.96 16.54 5.90
N ARG A 172 -10.10 16.89 7.18
CA ARG A 172 -9.35 17.96 7.83
C ARG A 172 -7.99 17.48 8.34
N ASP A 173 -7.89 16.18 8.60
CA ASP A 173 -6.71 15.51 9.14
C ASP A 173 -6.67 14.02 8.71
N PHE A 174 -5.64 13.30 9.18
CA PHE A 174 -5.45 11.88 8.89
C PHE A 174 -6.43 10.94 9.60
N ILE A 175 -7.11 11.37 10.67
CA ILE A 175 -8.15 10.56 11.32
C ILE A 175 -9.37 10.52 10.39
N GLU A 176 -9.84 11.68 9.92
CA GLU A 176 -10.91 11.75 8.93
C GLU A 176 -10.53 11.07 7.60
N LEU A 177 -9.27 11.22 7.14
CA LEU A 177 -8.81 10.56 5.92
C LEU A 177 -8.81 9.03 6.08
N SER A 178 -8.30 8.49 7.19
CA SER A 178 -8.25 7.04 7.41
C SER A 178 -9.66 6.38 7.39
N TYR A 179 -10.68 7.01 7.98
CA TYR A 179 -12.06 6.53 7.85
C TYR A 179 -12.55 6.57 6.40
N ALA A 180 -12.32 7.68 5.68
CA ALA A 180 -12.76 7.83 4.30
C ALA A 180 -12.03 6.86 3.35
N LEU A 181 -10.76 6.56 3.60
CA LEU A 181 -9.98 5.55 2.90
C LEU A 181 -10.52 4.14 3.14
N VAL A 182 -10.81 3.76 4.40
CA VAL A 182 -11.39 2.45 4.74
C VAL A 182 -12.78 2.26 4.13
N ASP A 183 -13.65 3.27 4.18
CA ASP A 183 -14.97 3.19 3.52
C ASP A 183 -14.85 3.08 1.98
N THR A 184 -13.86 3.75 1.39
CA THR A 184 -13.57 3.67 -0.06
C THR A 184 -12.98 2.31 -0.45
N LEU A 185 -12.07 1.76 0.37
CA LEU A 185 -11.46 0.44 0.23
C LEU A 185 -12.53 -0.65 0.26
N ILE A 186 -13.35 -0.70 1.32
CA ILE A 186 -14.42 -1.70 1.46
C ILE A 186 -15.43 -1.61 0.32
N ALA A 187 -15.83 -0.39 -0.08
CA ALA A 187 -16.79 -0.19 -1.17
C ALA A 187 -16.26 -0.68 -2.53
N ARG A 188 -14.95 -0.58 -2.79
CA ARG A 188 -14.33 -1.01 -4.06
C ARG A 188 -13.87 -2.47 -4.05
N LEU A 189 -13.32 -2.98 -2.94
CA LEU A 189 -12.85 -4.36 -2.83
C LEU A 189 -14.00 -5.39 -2.99
N ARG A 190 -15.23 -5.02 -2.59
CA ARG A 190 -16.43 -5.83 -2.86
C ARG A 190 -16.68 -6.12 -4.34
N TYR A 191 -16.22 -5.27 -5.26
CA TYR A 191 -16.32 -5.53 -6.70
C TYR A 191 -15.48 -6.74 -7.10
N TRP A 192 -14.24 -6.84 -6.62
CA TRP A 192 -13.31 -7.93 -6.95
C TRP A 192 -13.80 -9.30 -6.48
N HIS A 193 -14.64 -9.36 -5.44
CA HIS A 193 -15.29 -10.59 -5.00
C HIS A 193 -16.35 -11.11 -6.01
N THR A 194 -16.88 -10.23 -6.87
CA THR A 194 -17.89 -10.57 -7.89
C THR A 194 -17.36 -10.58 -9.34
N GLU A 195 -16.21 -9.96 -9.60
CA GLU A 195 -15.56 -9.93 -10.92
C GLU A 195 -15.05 -11.32 -11.31
N LEU A 196 -15.27 -11.73 -12.56
CA LEU A 196 -14.86 -13.05 -13.08
C LEU A 196 -13.60 -12.94 -13.95
N ALA A 197 -12.70 -13.92 -13.83
CA ALA A 197 -11.56 -14.06 -14.72
C ALA A 197 -11.97 -14.70 -16.07
N GLU A 198 -11.03 -14.80 -17.00
CA GLU A 198 -11.23 -15.48 -18.30
C GLU A 198 -11.60 -16.98 -18.14
N ASP A 199 -11.28 -17.60 -17.00
CA ASP A 199 -11.72 -18.97 -16.65
C ASP A 199 -13.15 -19.07 -16.08
N GLY A 200 -13.89 -17.96 -16.04
CA GLY A 200 -15.28 -17.89 -15.58
C GLY A 200 -15.47 -18.01 -14.07
N ARG A 201 -14.39 -18.06 -13.28
CA ARG A 201 -14.43 -18.07 -11.80
C ARG A 201 -14.05 -16.69 -11.24
N PRO A 202 -14.44 -16.35 -10.01
CA PRO A 202 -14.06 -15.09 -9.37
C PRO A 202 -12.56 -14.79 -9.45
N VAL A 203 -12.17 -13.53 -9.66
CA VAL A 203 -10.75 -13.15 -9.75
C VAL A 203 -10.02 -13.38 -8.43
N LEU A 204 -10.68 -13.10 -7.31
CA LEU A 204 -10.24 -13.51 -5.97
C LEU A 204 -10.74 -14.93 -5.68
N LEU A 205 -9.88 -15.80 -5.14
CA LEU A 205 -10.24 -17.14 -4.69
C LEU A 205 -9.67 -17.38 -3.28
N ASP A 206 -10.19 -18.39 -2.61
CA ASP A 206 -9.63 -18.96 -1.37
C ASP A 206 -8.33 -19.77 -1.63
N ASP A 207 -7.51 -19.32 -2.58
CA ASP A 207 -6.12 -19.76 -2.79
C ASP A 207 -5.09 -18.75 -2.24
N SER A 208 -5.56 -17.63 -1.69
CA SER A 208 -4.79 -16.58 -1.02
C SER A 208 -3.76 -15.82 -1.87
N PHE A 209 -3.61 -16.13 -3.17
CA PHE A 209 -2.60 -15.48 -4.02
C PHE A 209 -2.85 -13.97 -4.24
N ASN A 210 -4.05 -13.48 -3.91
CA ASN A 210 -4.42 -12.07 -3.97
C ASN A 210 -4.06 -11.25 -2.72
N GLN A 211 -3.70 -11.91 -1.61
CA GLN A 211 -3.52 -11.27 -0.30
C GLN A 211 -2.13 -10.64 -0.20
N TRP A 212 -2.06 -9.33 -0.01
CA TRP A 212 -0.79 -8.59 -0.03
C TRP A 212 0.15 -9.02 1.10
N VAL A 213 -0.39 -9.34 2.28
CA VAL A 213 0.36 -9.90 3.43
C VAL A 213 1.27 -11.07 3.06
N TRP A 214 0.85 -11.94 2.13
CA TRP A 214 1.64 -13.10 1.72
C TRP A 214 2.73 -12.74 0.73
N TRP A 215 2.50 -11.77 -0.16
CA TRP A 215 3.57 -11.18 -0.98
C TRP A 215 4.62 -10.51 -0.09
N ASP A 216 4.18 -9.68 0.86
CA ASP A 216 5.03 -9.07 1.90
C ASP A 216 5.75 -10.11 2.80
N SER A 217 5.36 -11.39 2.74
CA SER A 217 5.98 -12.48 3.49
C SER A 217 6.98 -13.33 2.69
N LEU A 218 7.07 -13.17 1.37
CA LEU A 218 7.87 -14.09 0.53
C LEU A 218 9.37 -14.04 0.82
N GLY A 219 9.92 -12.89 1.21
CA GLY A 219 11.35 -12.75 1.51
C GLY A 219 11.81 -13.34 2.85
N TYR A 220 10.89 -13.85 3.67
CA TYR A 220 11.22 -14.72 4.82
C TYR A 220 11.38 -16.19 4.38
N SER A 221 10.92 -16.57 3.19
CA SER A 221 11.17 -17.88 2.58
C SER A 221 12.54 -17.95 1.87
N GLU A 222 12.85 -19.06 1.20
CA GLU A 222 14.09 -19.23 0.43
C GLU A 222 14.05 -18.55 -0.96
N LEU A 223 13.46 -17.35 -1.06
CA LEU A 223 13.28 -16.60 -2.30
C LEU A 223 14.63 -16.06 -2.84
N PRO A 224 15.16 -16.55 -3.98
CA PRO A 224 16.49 -16.20 -4.46
C PRO A 224 16.50 -15.04 -5.46
N TYR A 225 15.41 -14.27 -5.56
CA TYR A 225 15.24 -13.19 -6.54
C TYR A 225 15.17 -11.83 -5.87
N ASP A 226 15.69 -10.82 -6.56
CA ASP A 226 15.64 -9.41 -6.16
C ASP A 226 14.41 -8.72 -6.77
N ILE A 227 13.93 -9.22 -7.93
CA ILE A 227 12.76 -8.72 -8.67
C ILE A 227 11.80 -9.87 -9.03
N VAL A 228 10.50 -9.65 -8.86
CA VAL A 228 9.41 -10.54 -9.30
C VAL A 228 8.42 -9.78 -10.20
N ILE A 229 8.16 -10.28 -11.40
CA ILE A 229 7.09 -9.79 -12.29
C ILE A 229 5.96 -10.80 -12.28
N THR A 230 4.72 -10.39 -12.00
CA THR A 230 3.57 -11.31 -11.96
C THR A 230 2.33 -10.79 -12.70
N ASN A 231 1.54 -11.72 -13.24
CA ASN A 231 0.18 -11.46 -13.72
C ASN A 231 -0.91 -11.75 -12.67
N GLN A 232 -0.56 -12.16 -11.44
CA GLN A 232 -1.52 -12.36 -10.35
C GLN A 232 -2.15 -11.03 -9.92
N LEU A 233 -3.49 -10.97 -9.84
CA LEU A 233 -4.17 -9.83 -9.20
C LEU A 233 -3.89 -9.84 -7.69
N VAL A 234 -3.13 -8.86 -7.20
CA VAL A 234 -2.97 -8.56 -5.77
C VAL A 234 -4.01 -7.50 -5.41
N ALA A 235 -5.04 -7.92 -4.67
CA ALA A 235 -6.16 -7.07 -4.27
C ALA A 235 -6.78 -7.63 -2.97
N SER A 236 -6.66 -6.86 -1.89
CA SER A 236 -6.89 -7.35 -0.52
C SER A 236 -7.15 -6.20 0.47
N ALA A 237 -7.36 -6.54 1.74
CA ALA A 237 -7.49 -5.58 2.83
C ALA A 237 -6.86 -6.14 4.11
N GLU A 238 -6.29 -5.25 4.92
CA GLU A 238 -5.38 -5.62 6.01
C GLU A 238 -5.58 -4.76 7.27
N LYS A 239 -5.31 -5.37 8.42
CA LYS A 239 -5.08 -4.67 9.69
C LYS A 239 -3.62 -4.25 9.89
N TYR A 240 -2.83 -4.29 8.83
CA TYR A 240 -1.42 -3.88 8.79
C TYR A 240 -1.13 -3.06 7.52
N ALA A 241 -0.25 -2.05 7.66
CA ALA A 241 0.45 -1.30 6.60
C ALA A 241 -0.32 -0.73 5.37
N MET A 242 -1.65 -0.77 5.32
CA MET A 242 -2.39 -0.35 4.11
C MET A 242 -2.13 1.12 3.72
N ASP A 243 -1.70 1.33 2.48
CA ASP A 243 -1.38 2.66 1.94
C ASP A 243 -2.63 3.38 1.38
N VAL A 244 -2.51 4.70 1.30
CA VAL A 244 -3.45 5.62 0.67
C VAL A 244 -3.79 5.21 -0.76
N HIS A 245 -2.77 4.85 -1.57
CA HIS A 245 -2.99 4.55 -2.98
C HIS A 245 -3.71 3.21 -3.19
N SER A 246 -3.35 2.15 -2.44
CA SER A 246 -4.05 0.86 -2.50
C SER A 246 -5.47 0.97 -1.95
N SER A 247 -5.66 1.75 -0.87
CA SER A 247 -6.98 2.05 -0.31
C SER A 247 -7.92 2.69 -1.34
N VAL A 248 -7.49 3.73 -2.07
CA VAL A 248 -8.34 4.33 -3.12
C VAL A 248 -8.51 3.42 -4.34
N ARG A 249 -7.55 2.56 -4.69
CA ARG A 249 -7.71 1.57 -5.77
C ARG A 249 -8.66 0.41 -5.41
N GLY A 250 -9.08 0.30 -4.14
CA GLY A 250 -9.91 -0.81 -3.67
C GLY A 250 -9.11 -2.08 -3.40
N GLY A 251 -7.99 -1.93 -2.71
CA GLY A 251 -7.11 -3.03 -2.28
C GLY A 251 -5.99 -3.37 -3.27
N ILE A 252 -5.99 -2.78 -4.47
CA ILE A 252 -4.97 -3.09 -5.49
C ILE A 252 -3.62 -2.46 -5.13
N THR A 253 -2.68 -3.33 -4.74
CA THR A 253 -1.26 -3.00 -4.61
C THR A 253 -0.52 -3.43 -5.88
N ALA A 254 -0.15 -2.45 -6.70
CA ALA A 254 0.42 -2.67 -8.04
C ALA A 254 1.88 -3.11 -8.03
N GLY A 255 2.61 -2.79 -6.97
CA GLY A 255 3.95 -3.27 -6.68
C GLY A 255 4.23 -3.11 -5.20
N THR A 256 5.28 -3.76 -4.70
CA THR A 256 5.79 -3.55 -3.34
C THR A 256 7.25 -3.95 -3.30
N THR A 257 8.02 -3.18 -2.52
CA THR A 257 9.38 -3.51 -2.12
C THR A 257 9.39 -3.80 -0.63
N THR A 258 9.88 -4.98 -0.23
CA THR A 258 9.88 -5.47 1.15
C THR A 258 11.19 -6.23 1.46
N TYR A 259 11.31 -6.76 2.67
CA TYR A 259 12.47 -7.52 3.13
C TYR A 259 12.70 -8.81 2.31
N ASN A 260 13.97 -9.21 2.14
CA ASN A 260 14.33 -10.57 1.72
C ASN A 260 15.69 -10.99 2.29
N LYS A 261 15.68 -12.01 3.15
CA LYS A 261 16.87 -12.54 3.85
C LYS A 261 17.95 -13.13 2.92
N ASN A 262 17.60 -13.47 1.67
CA ASN A 262 18.43 -14.19 0.69
C ASN A 262 18.91 -13.32 -0.48
N THR A 263 18.99 -12.00 -0.26
CA THR A 263 19.43 -11.01 -1.26
C THR A 263 20.62 -10.19 -0.75
N PRO A 264 21.57 -9.78 -1.62
CA PRO A 264 22.61 -8.82 -1.24
C PRO A 264 22.04 -7.48 -0.75
N LEU A 265 20.84 -7.13 -1.22
CA LEU A 265 20.10 -5.91 -0.88
C LEU A 265 19.28 -6.04 0.42
N SER A 266 19.23 -7.23 1.03
CA SER A 266 18.34 -7.59 2.15
C SER A 266 16.85 -7.27 1.90
N SER A 267 16.46 -7.13 0.64
CA SER A 267 15.15 -6.68 0.17
C SER A 267 14.87 -7.24 -1.22
N TYR A 268 13.59 -7.36 -1.57
CA TYR A 268 13.16 -7.68 -2.93
C TYR A 268 11.95 -6.85 -3.31
N ALA A 269 11.70 -6.70 -4.61
CA ALA A 269 10.52 -6.03 -5.13
C ALA A 269 9.66 -6.95 -6.00
N TYR A 270 8.35 -6.70 -6.04
CA TYR A 270 7.48 -7.26 -7.07
C TYR A 270 6.66 -6.19 -7.79
N ILE A 271 6.30 -6.46 -9.05
CA ILE A 271 5.25 -5.73 -9.77
C ILE A 271 4.16 -6.66 -10.31
N MET A 272 2.93 -6.19 -10.24
CA MET A 272 1.76 -6.81 -10.83
C MET A 272 1.38 -6.09 -12.13
N VAL A 273 1.39 -6.81 -13.25
CA VAL A 273 0.96 -6.28 -14.56
C VAL A 273 -0.51 -6.53 -14.89
N TYR A 274 -1.27 -7.20 -14.00
CA TYR A 274 -2.68 -7.53 -14.21
C TYR A 274 -3.56 -6.33 -14.67
N PRO A 275 -3.46 -5.10 -14.10
CA PRO A 275 -4.21 -3.93 -14.56
C PRO A 275 -3.87 -3.41 -15.96
N MET A 276 -2.73 -3.84 -16.52
CA MET A 276 -2.25 -3.43 -17.83
C MET A 276 -2.64 -4.44 -18.91
N LEU A 277 -2.75 -5.72 -18.54
CA LEU A 277 -3.16 -6.80 -19.45
C LEU A 277 -4.69 -6.94 -19.57
N ASN A 278 -5.45 -6.65 -18.51
CA ASN A 278 -6.89 -6.96 -18.40
C ASN A 278 -7.77 -5.71 -18.47
N ASP A 279 -9.03 -5.87 -18.89
CA ASP A 279 -9.87 -4.78 -19.40
C ASP A 279 -11.29 -4.75 -18.80
N SER A 280 -11.44 -5.19 -17.55
CA SER A 280 -12.74 -5.23 -16.86
C SER A 280 -13.35 -3.84 -16.60
N GLU A 281 -14.65 -3.79 -16.28
CA GLU A 281 -15.37 -2.53 -16.07
C GLU A 281 -14.76 -1.68 -14.95
N LEU A 282 -14.31 -2.31 -13.85
CA LEU A 282 -13.61 -1.56 -12.80
C LEU A 282 -12.17 -1.21 -13.20
N LEU A 283 -11.40 -2.07 -13.88
CA LEU A 283 -10.05 -1.72 -14.32
C LEU A 283 -10.06 -0.52 -15.27
N THR A 284 -10.91 -0.55 -16.31
CA THR A 284 -11.09 0.55 -17.27
C THR A 284 -11.53 1.85 -16.58
N ARG A 285 -12.46 1.77 -15.63
CA ARG A 285 -12.90 2.91 -14.79
C ARG A 285 -11.78 3.47 -13.89
N LEU A 286 -10.98 2.62 -13.27
CA LEU A 286 -9.86 3.02 -12.38
C LEU A 286 -8.68 3.61 -13.16
N ARG A 287 -8.44 3.15 -14.40
CA ARG A 287 -7.37 3.69 -15.26
C ARG A 287 -7.81 4.85 -16.16
N GLN A 288 -9.13 5.06 -16.32
CA GLN A 288 -9.73 6.04 -17.22
C GLN A 288 -9.30 5.84 -18.69
N ASP A 289 -9.15 4.57 -19.10
CA ASP A 289 -8.69 4.15 -20.41
C ASP A 289 -9.30 2.80 -20.80
N GLU A 290 -9.59 2.59 -22.08
CA GLU A 290 -10.33 1.43 -22.56
C GLU A 290 -9.43 0.21 -22.74
N THR A 291 -8.27 0.35 -23.37
CA THR A 291 -7.27 -0.72 -23.59
C THR A 291 -5.85 -0.13 -23.70
N TYR A 292 -4.83 -0.98 -23.56
CA TYR A 292 -3.43 -0.62 -23.81
C TYR A 292 -2.86 -1.48 -24.95
N SER A 293 -1.98 -0.90 -25.78
CA SER A 293 -1.17 -1.65 -26.75
C SER A 293 0.00 -2.39 -26.07
N ASP A 294 0.64 -3.33 -26.78
CA ASP A 294 1.85 -4.02 -26.27
C ASP A 294 2.97 -3.05 -25.87
N GLU A 295 3.15 -1.97 -26.63
CA GLU A 295 4.12 -0.91 -26.33
C GLU A 295 3.76 -0.15 -25.04
N GLN A 296 2.46 0.10 -24.80
CA GLN A 296 1.99 0.72 -23.57
C GLN A 296 2.14 -0.22 -22.37
N ILE A 297 1.78 -1.50 -22.52
CA ILE A 297 1.98 -2.53 -21.50
C ILE A 297 3.46 -2.58 -21.10
N VAL A 298 4.37 -2.62 -22.07
CA VAL A 298 5.83 -2.58 -21.83
C VAL A 298 6.26 -1.32 -21.10
N ASN A 299 5.91 -0.13 -21.60
CA ASN A 299 6.36 1.14 -21.03
C ASN A 299 5.81 1.40 -19.62
N TYR A 300 4.53 1.06 -19.37
CA TYR A 300 3.89 1.27 -18.07
C TYR A 300 4.37 0.24 -17.04
N SER A 301 4.59 -1.01 -17.43
CA SER A 301 5.22 -2.02 -16.56
C SER A 301 6.66 -1.64 -16.22
N ALA A 302 7.43 -1.12 -17.18
CA ALA A 302 8.80 -0.71 -16.96
C ALA A 302 8.93 0.52 -16.06
N ALA A 303 8.02 1.48 -16.17
CA ALA A 303 7.95 2.62 -15.26
C ALA A 303 7.57 2.19 -13.84
N LEU A 304 6.62 1.25 -13.70
CA LEU A 304 6.23 0.68 -12.40
C LEU A 304 7.38 -0.15 -11.78
N LEU A 305 8.10 -0.94 -12.56
CA LEU A 305 9.30 -1.64 -12.09
C LEU A 305 10.42 -0.66 -11.69
N THR A 306 10.57 0.45 -12.42
CA THR A 306 11.52 1.51 -12.05
C THR A 306 11.13 2.22 -10.74
N HIS A 307 9.84 2.44 -10.49
CA HIS A 307 9.33 2.95 -9.20
C HIS A 307 9.77 2.03 -8.05
N GLU A 308 9.49 0.73 -8.15
CA GLU A 308 9.93 -0.24 -7.14
C GLU A 308 11.46 -0.34 -7.00
N ILE A 309 12.23 -0.27 -8.10
CA ILE A 309 13.70 -0.24 -8.04
C ILE A 309 14.22 1.02 -7.30
N GLY A 310 13.46 2.12 -7.30
CA GLY A 310 13.75 3.31 -6.50
C GLY A 310 13.54 3.10 -4.99
N HIS A 311 12.57 2.28 -4.60
CA HIS A 311 12.48 1.80 -3.22
C HIS A 311 13.62 0.82 -2.90
N LEU A 312 13.87 -0.15 -3.78
CA LEU A 312 14.82 -1.25 -3.57
C LEU A 312 16.28 -0.80 -3.42
N LEU A 313 16.76 0.07 -4.30
CA LEU A 313 18.18 0.47 -4.33
C LEU A 313 18.47 1.72 -3.50
N LEU A 314 17.48 2.59 -3.32
CA LEU A 314 17.68 3.93 -2.73
C LEU A 314 16.76 4.21 -1.53
N HIS A 315 15.78 3.37 -1.22
CA HIS A 315 14.79 3.62 -0.17
C HIS A 315 14.13 5.00 -0.31
N LEU A 316 13.76 5.37 -1.55
CA LEU A 316 13.01 6.59 -1.81
C LEU A 316 11.57 6.44 -1.29
N GLY A 317 10.96 7.54 -0.85
CA GLY A 317 9.56 7.60 -0.44
C GLY A 317 8.61 8.00 -1.57
N HIS A 318 7.36 8.31 -1.20
CA HIS A 318 6.30 8.72 -2.11
C HIS A 318 6.12 10.25 -2.13
N PRO A 319 6.73 11.00 -3.07
CA PRO A 319 6.50 12.44 -3.25
C PRO A 319 5.10 12.73 -3.82
N PHE A 320 4.07 12.56 -3.00
CA PHE A 320 2.67 12.77 -3.36
C PHE A 320 2.44 14.15 -3.99
N GLY A 321 1.76 14.18 -5.14
CA GLY A 321 1.48 15.38 -5.93
C GLY A 321 2.61 15.82 -6.87
N GLN A 322 3.83 15.28 -6.74
CA GLN A 322 4.95 15.62 -7.61
C GLN A 322 4.92 14.80 -8.90
N LYS A 323 3.99 15.15 -9.80
CA LYS A 323 3.69 14.43 -11.05
C LYS A 323 4.86 14.14 -12.00
N TYR A 324 5.99 14.82 -11.84
CA TYR A 324 7.22 14.59 -12.62
C TYR A 324 8.07 13.45 -12.07
N CYS A 325 7.88 13.08 -10.79
CA CYS A 325 8.61 12.04 -10.10
C CYS A 325 8.07 10.66 -10.46
N ILE A 326 8.98 9.78 -10.90
CA ILE A 326 8.66 8.35 -11.04
C ILE A 326 8.26 7.72 -9.71
N MET A 327 8.77 8.24 -8.58
CA MET A 327 8.38 7.82 -7.23
C MET A 327 7.02 8.34 -6.76
N SER A 328 6.38 9.30 -7.47
CA SER A 328 5.00 9.67 -7.13
C SER A 328 4.08 8.49 -7.47
N PRO A 329 3.28 7.95 -6.53
CA PRO A 329 2.38 6.84 -6.81
C PRO A 329 1.46 7.10 -8.00
N THR A 330 1.21 6.07 -8.80
CA THR A 330 0.30 6.18 -9.95
C THR A 330 -1.11 6.52 -9.46
N VAL A 331 -1.72 7.56 -10.04
CA VAL A 331 -3.02 8.06 -9.60
C VAL A 331 -4.10 7.06 -10.04
N MET A 332 -4.78 6.45 -9.06
CA MET A 332 -5.68 5.32 -9.29
C MET A 332 -4.95 4.21 -10.07
N LEU A 333 -5.36 3.88 -11.30
CA LEU A 333 -4.60 2.99 -12.20
C LEU A 333 -4.27 3.67 -13.54
N ASN A 334 -4.29 5.01 -13.60
CA ASN A 334 -4.12 5.78 -14.84
C ASN A 334 -2.63 5.90 -15.21
N TYR A 335 -2.07 4.78 -15.67
CA TYR A 335 -0.67 4.68 -16.05
C TYR A 335 -0.30 5.58 -17.24
N ARG A 336 -1.21 5.79 -18.20
CA ARG A 336 -1.00 6.74 -19.31
C ARG A 336 -0.73 8.15 -18.80
N HIS A 337 -1.65 8.72 -18.02
CA HIS A 337 -1.53 10.09 -17.52
C HIS A 337 -0.32 10.30 -16.60
N TRP A 338 0.05 9.27 -15.83
CA TRP A 338 1.25 9.27 -14.99
C TRP A 338 2.54 9.20 -15.82
N TYR A 339 2.65 8.23 -16.73
CA TYR A 339 3.81 8.04 -17.60
C TYR A 339 4.10 9.25 -18.49
N ASP A 340 3.05 9.81 -19.10
CA ASP A 340 3.14 10.99 -19.99
C ASP A 340 3.55 12.28 -19.25
N GLN A 341 3.72 12.24 -17.92
CA GLN A 341 4.15 13.36 -17.08
C GLN A 341 5.53 13.19 -16.45
N LEU A 342 6.17 12.02 -16.57
CA LEU A 342 7.46 11.73 -15.94
C LEU A 342 8.59 12.58 -16.57
N ASP A 343 9.37 13.24 -15.71
CA ASP A 343 10.48 14.11 -16.12
C ASP A 343 11.61 14.02 -15.08
N ALA A 344 12.68 13.32 -15.45
CA ALA A 344 13.82 13.05 -14.58
C ALA A 344 14.63 14.32 -14.24
N GLU A 345 14.70 15.31 -15.13
CA GLU A 345 15.41 16.57 -14.84
C GLU A 345 14.64 17.39 -13.79
N ARG A 346 13.32 17.27 -13.80
CA ARG A 346 12.42 17.98 -12.87
C ARG A 346 12.15 17.24 -11.56
N CYS A 347 12.50 15.96 -11.48
CA CYS A 347 12.48 15.19 -10.23
C CYS A 347 13.63 14.18 -10.18
N ALA A 348 14.85 14.70 -10.07
CA ALA A 348 16.04 13.92 -9.76
C ALA A 348 16.04 13.44 -8.29
N VAL A 349 16.89 12.45 -7.99
CA VAL A 349 17.23 12.05 -6.62
C VAL A 349 17.74 13.27 -5.84
N GLY A 350 17.28 13.44 -4.59
CA GLY A 350 17.58 14.58 -3.73
C GLY A 350 16.76 15.85 -3.99
N SER A 351 15.82 15.85 -4.94
CA SER A 351 15.01 17.05 -5.29
C SER A 351 13.99 17.47 -4.22
N ASN A 352 13.61 16.56 -3.31
CA ASN A 352 12.73 16.80 -2.16
C ASN A 352 12.97 15.73 -1.07
N SER A 353 12.31 15.84 0.08
CA SER A 353 12.47 14.91 1.22
C SER A 353 12.27 13.46 0.85
N ASP A 354 11.24 13.18 0.05
CA ASP A 354 10.81 11.83 -0.29
C ASP A 354 11.70 11.26 -1.41
N MET A 355 12.42 12.13 -2.14
CA MET A 355 13.45 11.74 -3.11
C MET A 355 14.87 11.65 -2.51
N MET A 356 15.04 11.77 -1.19
CA MET A 356 16.33 11.50 -0.53
C MET A 356 16.56 9.98 -0.41
N PRO A 357 17.79 9.48 -0.64
CA PRO A 357 18.11 8.09 -0.31
C PRO A 357 17.96 7.83 1.20
N GLY A 358 17.26 6.75 1.57
CA GLY A 358 16.88 6.48 2.96
C GLY A 358 15.70 7.31 3.48
N ALA A 359 14.82 7.81 2.61
CA ALA A 359 13.60 8.53 3.00
C ALA A 359 12.53 7.62 3.63
N VAL A 360 12.54 6.31 3.33
CA VAL A 360 11.68 5.31 3.99
C VAL A 360 12.50 4.18 4.61
N ASN A 361 11.91 3.52 5.60
CA ASN A 361 12.39 2.24 6.12
C ASN A 361 11.63 1.10 5.42
N ILE A 362 12.33 0.01 5.13
CA ILE A 362 11.72 -1.29 4.90
C ILE A 362 11.86 -2.04 6.23
N ASP A 363 10.80 -2.05 7.05
CA ASP A 363 10.81 -2.66 8.38
C ASP A 363 10.45 -4.15 8.30
N TYR A 364 11.18 -4.99 9.05
CA TYR A 364 11.07 -6.45 9.05
C TYR A 364 11.19 -7.05 10.45
N ASN A 365 10.64 -8.25 10.65
CA ASN A 365 10.62 -8.94 11.94
C ASN A 365 11.63 -10.10 11.96
N ARG A 366 12.60 -10.05 12.87
CA ARG A 366 13.69 -11.04 13.00
C ARG A 366 13.28 -12.43 13.50
N ARG A 367 12.01 -12.63 13.89
CA ARG A 367 11.48 -13.93 14.37
C ARG A 367 10.68 -14.71 13.31
N TRP A 368 10.54 -14.15 12.11
CA TRP A 368 9.75 -14.71 10.99
C TRP A 368 10.63 -15.45 9.98
#